data_AF-A0A9K3LF91-F1
#
_entry.id   AF-A0A9K3LF91-F1
#
_cell.length_a   1.000
_cell.length_b   1.000
_cell.length_c   1.000
_cell.angle_alpha   90.00
_cell.angle_beta   90.00
_cell.angle_gamma   90.00
#
_symmetry.space_group_name_H-M   'P 1'
#
loop_
_entity.id
_entity.type
_entity.pdbx_description
1 polymer ?
#
loop_
_entity_poly.entity_id
_entity_poly.type
_entity_poly.pdbx_seq_one_letter_code
_entity_poly.pdbx_strand_id
1 'polypeptide(L)'
;MSILTDLQSVTKALQAENRTVLDVRDLFDEVIKTYPQTKNRLGENASIIHDNVFESAVQKILKGSEEELTPDESVKVTGLRHGSSTMVEETRTGEERDADAGLSLAEKALKRRRLVSTTTSKSAFMDLHFIVSTSNMCERLFSETGYGLNSRRMRTLPSNFKTQMFLRTNKTFWGMADINRIVTSEEDKEQNDTYIELVE
;
A
#
# COMPACT_ATOMS: atom_id res chain seq x y z
N MET A 1 27.54 16.49 -1.03
CA MET A 1 26.35 16.50 -0.15
C MET A 1 26.68 15.73 1.12
N SER A 2 26.08 16.09 2.25
CA SER A 2 26.31 15.38 3.51
C SER A 2 25.60 14.04 3.46
N ILE A 3 26.25 12.95 3.88
CA ILE A 3 25.62 11.61 3.93
C ILE A 3 24.27 11.63 4.66
N LEU A 4 24.16 12.49 5.67
CA LEU A 4 22.93 12.64 6.45
C LEU A 4 21.81 13.31 5.66
N THR A 5 22.12 14.29 4.80
CA THR A 5 21.08 14.97 3.99
C THR A 5 20.49 14.03 2.95
N ASP A 6 21.33 13.18 2.36
CA ASP A 6 20.94 12.24 1.32
C ASP A 6 20.05 11.13 1.90
N LEU A 7 20.49 10.53 3.02
CA LEU A 7 19.71 9.51 3.73
C LEU A 7 18.41 10.08 4.31
N GLN A 8 18.43 11.30 4.85
CA GLN A 8 17.22 11.95 5.38
C GLN A 8 16.18 12.14 4.28
N SER A 9 16.59 12.49 3.05
CA SER A 9 15.66 12.60 1.95
C SER A 9 15.01 11.26 1.59
N VAL A 10 15.78 10.17 1.61
CA VAL A 10 15.24 8.83 1.30
C VAL A 10 14.27 8.39 2.39
N THR A 11 14.62 8.56 3.66
CA THR A 11 13.72 8.23 4.78
C THR A 11 12.40 9.01 4.71
N LYS A 12 12.44 10.30 4.37
CA LYS A 12 11.22 11.10 4.15
C LYS A 12 10.39 10.58 2.97
N ALA A 13 11.03 10.16 1.88
CA ALA A 13 10.34 9.62 0.71
C ALA A 13 9.64 8.29 1.02
N LEU A 14 10.27 7.44 1.86
CA LEU A 14 9.70 6.18 2.34
C LEU A 14 8.49 6.37 3.27
N GLN A 15 8.39 7.53 3.94
CA GLN A 15 7.27 7.88 4.82
C GLN A 15 6.01 8.34 4.08
N ALA A 16 6.03 8.45 2.75
CA ALA A 16 4.83 8.79 1.99
C ALA A 16 3.82 7.63 2.00
N GLU A 17 2.52 7.95 2.05
CA GLU A 17 1.43 6.96 2.18
C GLU A 17 1.27 6.10 0.92
N ASN A 18 1.51 6.67 -0.25
CA ASN A 18 1.27 6.01 -1.55
C ASN A 18 2.56 5.41 -2.12
N ARG A 19 3.30 4.62 -1.33
CA ARG A 19 4.54 3.98 -1.77
C ARG A 19 4.34 2.50 -2.05
N THR A 20 4.56 2.14 -3.31
CA THR A 20 4.59 0.75 -3.77
C THR A 20 5.89 0.07 -3.39
N VAL A 21 5.91 -1.26 -3.46
CA VAL A 21 7.12 -2.07 -3.29
C VAL A 21 8.21 -1.68 -4.30
N LEU A 22 7.80 -1.34 -5.53
CA LEU A 22 8.71 -0.89 -6.58
C LEU A 22 9.39 0.45 -6.22
N ASP A 23 8.63 1.44 -5.72
CA ASP A 23 9.18 2.73 -5.27
C ASP A 23 10.25 2.56 -4.20
N VAL A 24 10.00 1.67 -3.23
CA VAL A 24 10.92 1.43 -2.12
C VAL A 24 12.19 0.75 -2.63
N ARG A 25 12.07 -0.21 -3.56
CA ARG A 25 13.25 -0.85 -4.14
C ARG A 25 14.10 0.14 -4.95
N ASP A 26 13.48 1.00 -5.77
CA ASP A 26 14.21 2.04 -6.52
C ASP A 26 14.99 2.99 -5.58
N LEU A 27 14.38 3.36 -4.45
CA LEU A 27 15.03 4.18 -3.42
C LEU A 27 16.20 3.46 -2.77
N PHE A 28 16.04 2.18 -2.44
CA PHE A 28 17.11 1.36 -1.86
C PHE A 28 18.26 1.11 -2.83
N ASP A 29 17.97 0.83 -4.09
CA ASP A 29 18.99 0.61 -5.11
C ASP A 29 19.83 1.88 -5.34
N GLU A 30 19.20 3.06 -5.28
CA GLU A 30 19.93 4.32 -5.37
C GLU A 30 20.80 4.58 -4.13
N VAL A 31 20.34 4.20 -2.93
CA VAL A 31 21.14 4.25 -1.70
C VAL A 31 22.32 3.27 -1.79
N ILE A 32 22.12 2.06 -2.30
CA ILE A 32 23.18 1.06 -2.47
C ILE A 32 24.20 1.54 -3.50
N LYS A 33 23.75 2.13 -4.60
CA LYS A 33 24.63 2.71 -5.62
C LYS A 33 25.52 3.81 -5.05
N THR A 34 24.96 4.66 -4.20
CA THR A 34 25.68 5.79 -3.58
C THR A 34 26.54 5.33 -2.40
N TYR A 35 26.06 4.34 -1.64
CA TYR A 35 26.69 3.79 -0.43
C TYR A 35 26.67 2.25 -0.47
N PRO A 36 27.65 1.62 -1.15
CA PRO A 36 27.68 0.17 -1.34
C PRO A 36 27.69 -0.65 -0.04
N GLN A 37 28.16 -0.05 1.06
CA GLN A 37 28.19 -0.65 2.39
C GLN A 37 26.79 -1.03 2.93
N THR A 38 25.73 -0.40 2.41
CA THR A 38 24.34 -0.66 2.84
C THR A 38 23.71 -1.89 2.18
N LYS A 39 24.37 -2.48 1.16
CA LYS A 39 23.87 -3.62 0.39
C LYS A 39 23.46 -4.81 1.25
N ASN A 40 24.20 -5.07 2.34
CA ASN A 40 23.91 -6.19 3.24
C ASN A 40 22.57 -6.05 3.99
N ARG A 41 22.02 -4.83 4.06
CA ARG A 41 20.77 -4.52 4.78
C ARG A 41 19.61 -4.18 3.83
N LEU A 42 19.89 -3.57 2.69
CA LEU A 42 18.87 -3.04 1.77
C LEU A 42 18.71 -3.85 0.47
N GLY A 43 19.68 -4.72 0.15
CA GLY A 43 19.65 -5.52 -1.07
C GLY A 43 18.55 -6.57 -1.08
N GLU A 44 18.21 -7.08 -2.26
CA GLU A 44 17.18 -8.10 -2.50
C GLU A 44 17.41 -9.41 -1.73
N ASN A 45 18.66 -9.71 -1.36
CA ASN A 45 19.05 -10.89 -0.59
C ASN A 45 19.41 -10.55 0.87
N ALA A 46 18.97 -9.39 1.37
CA ALA A 46 19.19 -9.03 2.77
C ALA A 46 18.43 -10.00 3.69
N SER A 47 19.05 -10.40 4.80
CA SER A 47 18.46 -11.32 5.78
C SER A 47 17.14 -10.84 6.41
N ILE A 48 16.79 -9.58 6.23
CA ILE A 48 15.55 -8.98 6.75
C ILE A 48 14.35 -9.32 5.85
N ILE A 49 14.59 -9.65 4.58
CA ILE A 49 13.54 -9.98 3.62
C ILE A 49 13.00 -11.36 3.93
N HIS A 50 11.68 -11.45 4.12
CA HIS A 50 11.01 -12.70 4.50
C HIS A 50 10.88 -13.68 3.32
N ASP A 51 10.50 -13.18 2.14
CA ASP A 51 10.36 -13.98 0.93
C ASP A 51 10.87 -13.15 -0.26
N ASN A 52 12.13 -13.37 -0.60
CA ASN A 52 12.81 -12.65 -1.68
C ASN A 52 12.23 -12.98 -3.06
N VAL A 53 11.74 -14.22 -3.26
CA VAL A 53 11.11 -14.68 -4.49
C VAL A 53 9.78 -13.94 -4.69
N PHE A 54 8.97 -13.85 -3.63
CA PHE A 54 7.71 -13.11 -3.69
C PHE A 54 7.91 -11.61 -3.94
N GLU A 55 8.82 -10.94 -3.21
CA GLU A 55 9.08 -9.51 -3.40
C GLU A 55 9.58 -9.20 -4.81
N SER A 56 10.46 -10.04 -5.37
CA SER A 56 10.98 -9.89 -6.73
C SER A 56 9.87 -10.07 -7.77
N ALA A 57 8.97 -11.04 -7.57
CA ALA A 57 7.82 -11.26 -8.44
C ALA A 57 6.87 -10.05 -8.46
N VAL A 58 6.55 -9.50 -7.29
CA VAL A 58 5.70 -8.29 -7.15
C VAL A 58 6.36 -7.09 -7.84
N GLN A 59 7.68 -6.91 -7.69
CA GLN A 59 8.42 -5.84 -8.35
C GLN A 59 8.33 -5.94 -9.88
N LYS A 60 8.50 -7.15 -10.45
CA LYS A 60 8.40 -7.39 -11.90
C LYS A 60 7.01 -7.10 -12.44
N ILE A 61 5.96 -7.52 -11.72
CA ILE A 61 4.56 -7.24 -12.09
C ILE A 61 4.30 -5.73 -12.07
N LEU A 62 4.70 -5.02 -11.01
CA LEU A 62 4.54 -3.56 -10.91
C LEU A 62 5.33 -2.80 -11.99
N LYS A 63 6.42 -3.36 -12.49
CA LYS A 63 7.22 -2.80 -13.60
C LYS A 63 6.61 -3.08 -14.98
N GLY A 64 5.66 -4.02 -15.08
CA GLY A 64 5.11 -4.52 -16.35
C GLY A 64 6.01 -5.53 -17.06
N SER A 65 7.05 -6.05 -16.39
CA SER A 65 7.99 -7.06 -16.92
C SER A 65 7.53 -8.47 -16.58
N GLU A 66 6.27 -8.79 -16.89
CA GLU A 66 5.66 -10.09 -16.52
C GLU A 66 6.29 -11.28 -17.25
N GLU A 67 6.87 -11.04 -18.42
CA GLU A 67 7.55 -12.04 -19.23
C GLU A 67 8.86 -12.53 -18.57
N GLU A 68 9.41 -11.76 -17.63
CA GLU A 68 10.65 -12.08 -16.89
C GLU A 68 10.40 -12.87 -15.59
N LEU A 69 9.15 -13.27 -15.32
CA LEU A 69 8.85 -14.10 -14.14
C LEU A 69 9.43 -15.50 -14.31
N THR A 70 10.22 -15.90 -13.32
CA THR A 70 10.69 -17.27 -13.18
C THR A 70 9.54 -18.20 -12.77
N PRO A 71 9.65 -19.52 -13.02
CA PRO A 71 8.60 -20.46 -12.64
C PRO A 71 8.31 -20.43 -11.12
N ASP A 72 9.36 -20.30 -10.29
CA ASP A 72 9.22 -20.25 -8.83
C ASP A 72 8.49 -18.97 -8.36
N GLU A 73 8.79 -17.83 -8.98
CA GLU A 73 8.07 -16.57 -8.76
C GLU A 73 6.59 -16.70 -9.16
N SER A 74 6.32 -17.25 -10.35
CA SER A 74 4.96 -17.44 -10.86
C SER A 74 4.09 -18.26 -9.91
N VAL A 75 4.65 -19.33 -9.32
CA VAL A 75 3.96 -20.16 -8.31
C VAL A 75 3.55 -19.34 -7.09
N LYS A 76 4.45 -18.46 -6.60
CA LYS A 76 4.21 -17.62 -5.43
C LYS A 76 3.14 -16.55 -5.64
N VAL A 77 3.02 -16.01 -6.86
CA VAL A 77 2.03 -14.97 -7.21
C VAL A 77 0.76 -15.49 -7.86
N THR A 78 0.56 -16.82 -7.94
CA THR A 78 -0.64 -17.42 -8.54
C THR A 78 -1.94 -16.87 -7.96
N GLY A 79 -1.99 -16.64 -6.64
CA GLY A 79 -3.16 -16.08 -5.95
C GLY A 79 -3.44 -14.60 -6.27
N LEU A 80 -2.51 -13.91 -6.92
CA LEU A 80 -2.61 -12.51 -7.34
C LEU A 80 -3.01 -12.35 -8.82
N ARG A 81 -3.35 -13.45 -9.50
CA ARG A 81 -3.91 -13.35 -10.85
C ARG A 81 -5.34 -12.84 -10.79
N HIS A 82 -5.79 -12.16 -11.83
CA HIS A 82 -7.21 -11.85 -11.96
C HIS A 82 -8.04 -13.15 -11.88
N GLY A 83 -8.85 -13.30 -10.84
CA GLY A 83 -10.01 -14.19 -10.90
C GLY A 83 -10.91 -13.63 -11.99
N SER A 84 -11.24 -14.42 -13.00
CA SER A 84 -11.89 -14.00 -14.25
C SER A 84 -12.97 -12.92 -14.08
N SER A 85 -12.62 -11.63 -14.17
CA SER A 85 -13.59 -10.58 -14.45
C SER A 85 -12.93 -9.22 -14.72
N THR A 86 -13.23 -8.77 -15.94
CA THR A 86 -13.63 -7.44 -16.36
C THR A 86 -12.64 -6.28 -16.24
N MET A 87 -12.30 -5.82 -17.44
CA MET A 87 -11.47 -4.69 -17.83
C MET A 87 -12.09 -3.36 -17.42
N VAL A 88 -11.30 -2.48 -16.82
CA VAL A 88 -11.57 -1.04 -16.79
C VAL A 88 -10.25 -0.30 -17.06
N GLU A 89 -10.25 0.54 -18.08
CA GLU A 89 -9.12 1.39 -18.47
C GLU A 89 -9.18 2.72 -17.71
N GLU A 90 -8.09 3.10 -17.04
CA GLU A 90 -7.84 4.50 -16.68
C GLU A 90 -6.53 4.96 -17.30
N THR A 91 -6.62 5.99 -18.14
CA THR A 91 -5.49 6.67 -18.78
C THR A 91 -5.09 7.88 -17.94
N ARG A 92 -3.79 8.01 -17.61
CA ARG A 92 -3.21 9.27 -17.12
C ARG A 92 -1.96 9.62 -17.91
N THR A 93 -2.04 10.72 -18.65
CA THR A 93 -0.95 11.35 -19.41
C THR A 93 -0.03 12.15 -18.49
N GLY A 94 1.28 11.97 -18.61
CA GLY A 94 2.28 12.77 -17.92
C GLY A 94 3.18 13.52 -18.90
N GLU A 95 3.23 14.85 -18.79
CA GLU A 95 4.10 15.73 -19.55
C GLU A 95 5.55 15.76 -19.01
N GLU A 96 6.52 15.84 -19.92
CA GLU A 96 7.95 15.93 -19.66
C GLU A 96 8.41 17.38 -19.41
N ARG A 97 9.33 17.57 -18.43
CA ARG A 97 10.31 18.67 -18.46
C ARG A 97 11.65 18.23 -17.86
N ASP A 98 12.69 18.50 -18.64
CA ASP A 98 14.11 18.25 -18.38
C ASP A 98 14.71 19.32 -17.44
N ALA A 99 15.48 18.86 -16.45
CA ALA A 99 16.46 19.59 -15.64
C ALA A 99 16.99 18.65 -14.52
N ASP A 100 18.13 17.98 -14.75
CA ASP A 100 18.79 17.07 -13.80
C ASP A 100 19.70 17.79 -12.77
N ALA A 101 19.85 19.12 -12.87
CA ALA A 101 20.72 19.89 -12.00
C ALA A 101 19.98 20.41 -10.75
N GLY A 102 19.82 19.56 -9.73
CA GLY A 102 19.34 19.99 -8.39
C GLY A 102 18.43 19.01 -7.65
N LEU A 103 18.15 17.84 -8.22
CA LEU A 103 17.21 16.88 -7.65
C LEU A 103 17.81 16.07 -6.49
N SER A 104 17.00 15.84 -5.47
CA SER A 104 17.37 14.98 -4.34
C SER A 104 17.53 13.51 -4.78
N LEU A 105 18.27 12.71 -4.02
CA LEU A 105 18.51 11.28 -4.28
C LEU A 105 17.20 10.51 -4.51
N ALA A 106 16.18 10.80 -3.69
CA ALA A 106 14.86 10.19 -3.82
C ALA A 106 14.13 10.60 -5.12
N GLU A 107 14.30 11.85 -5.53
CA GLU A 107 13.68 12.38 -6.75
C GLU A 107 14.37 11.81 -8.00
N LYS A 108 15.68 11.60 -7.95
CA LYS A 108 16.45 10.93 -9.01
C LYS A 108 16.01 9.48 -9.22
N ALA A 109 15.80 8.73 -8.12
CA ALA A 109 15.29 7.37 -8.19
C ALA A 109 13.92 7.29 -8.87
N LEU A 110 12.95 8.08 -8.39
CA LEU A 110 11.58 8.06 -8.91
C LEU A 110 11.47 8.60 -10.35
N LYS A 111 12.28 9.60 -10.74
CA LYS A 111 12.27 10.13 -12.10
C LYS A 111 12.84 9.16 -13.13
N ARG A 112 13.92 8.44 -12.82
CA ARG A 112 14.50 7.45 -13.76
C ARG A 112 13.52 6.36 -14.15
N ARG A 113 12.63 5.95 -13.23
CA ARG A 113 11.57 4.98 -13.55
C ARG A 113 10.51 5.57 -14.48
N ARG A 114 10.10 6.83 -14.30
CA ARG A 114 9.07 7.46 -15.17
C ARG A 114 9.47 7.46 -16.64
N LEU A 115 10.77 7.55 -16.95
CA LEU A 115 11.30 7.48 -18.30
C LEU A 115 11.24 6.07 -18.93
N VAL A 116 11.16 5.01 -18.11
CA VAL A 116 11.14 3.61 -18.55
C VAL A 116 9.70 3.07 -18.68
N SER A 117 8.72 3.70 -18.04
CA SER A 117 7.34 3.21 -17.88
C SER A 117 6.38 3.53 -19.04
N THR A 118 6.85 3.90 -20.23
CA THR A 118 5.99 4.37 -21.33
C THR A 118 5.32 3.27 -22.14
N THR A 119 5.44 1.99 -21.74
CA THR A 119 4.83 0.86 -22.45
C THR A 119 4.18 -0.13 -21.48
N THR A 120 3.04 0.23 -20.88
CA THR A 120 2.25 -0.71 -20.07
C THR A 120 1.21 -1.39 -20.94
N SER A 121 1.56 -2.58 -21.45
CA SER A 121 0.59 -3.55 -21.98
C SER A 121 -0.25 -4.15 -20.83
N LYS A 122 -1.48 -4.59 -21.14
CA LYS A 122 -2.45 -5.11 -20.16
C LYS A 122 -1.87 -6.30 -19.37
N SER A 123 -1.77 -6.15 -18.05
CA SER A 123 -1.24 -7.14 -17.10
C SER A 123 -2.17 -8.34 -16.90
N ALA A 124 -1.62 -9.55 -16.71
CA ALA A 124 -2.39 -10.74 -16.31
C ALA A 124 -2.70 -10.79 -14.80
N PHE A 125 -2.18 -9.84 -14.03
CA PHE A 125 -2.28 -9.78 -12.58
C PHE A 125 -3.18 -8.62 -12.13
N MET A 126 -3.74 -8.74 -10.93
CA MET A 126 -4.47 -7.62 -10.31
C MET A 126 -3.52 -6.45 -10.02
N ASP A 127 -4.08 -5.26 -9.90
CA ASP A 127 -3.31 -4.10 -9.48
C ASP A 127 -2.65 -4.35 -8.12
N LEU A 128 -1.32 -4.42 -8.06
CA LEU A 128 -0.56 -4.68 -6.84
C LEU A 128 -0.22 -3.41 -6.05
N HIS A 129 -0.73 -2.24 -6.46
CA HIS A 129 -0.50 -0.99 -5.73
C HIS A 129 -1.08 -0.98 -4.31
N PHE A 130 -2.00 -1.90 -3.98
CA PHE A 130 -2.50 -2.08 -2.61
C PHE A 130 -1.47 -2.72 -1.66
N ILE A 131 -0.43 -3.38 -2.19
CA ILE A 131 0.63 -3.98 -1.38
C ILE A 131 1.54 -2.85 -0.90
N VAL A 132 1.33 -2.43 0.34
CA VAL A 132 2.12 -1.38 0.98
C VAL A 132 3.49 -1.94 1.37
N SER A 133 4.56 -1.26 0.95
CA SER A 133 5.93 -1.73 1.15
C SER A 133 6.51 -1.46 2.54
N THR A 134 5.86 -0.62 3.34
CA THR A 134 6.37 -0.21 4.66
C THR A 134 5.30 -0.34 5.73
N SER A 135 5.72 -0.67 6.96
CA SER A 135 4.84 -0.71 8.15
C SER A 135 4.36 0.67 8.61
N ASN A 136 4.72 1.75 7.92
CA ASN A 136 4.45 3.12 8.34
C ASN A 136 2.97 3.39 8.59
N MET A 137 2.08 2.82 7.77
CA MET A 137 0.62 2.93 7.99
C MET A 137 0.19 2.27 9.29
N CYS A 138 0.73 1.09 9.60
CA CYS A 138 0.48 0.39 10.86
C CYS A 138 1.04 1.17 12.05
N GLU A 139 2.25 1.74 11.94
CA GLU A 139 2.87 2.54 13.00
C GLU A 139 2.08 3.82 13.29
N ARG A 140 1.58 4.49 12.25
CA ARG A 140 0.67 5.64 12.40
C ARG A 140 -0.63 5.24 13.07
N LEU A 141 -1.23 4.13 12.65
CA LEU A 141 -2.42 3.56 13.30
C LEU A 141 -2.15 3.28 14.79
N PHE A 142 -1.04 2.63 15.12
CA PHE A 142 -0.70 2.35 16.52
C PHE A 142 -0.40 3.61 17.32
N SER A 143 0.16 4.64 16.69
CA SER A 143 0.36 5.95 17.32
C SER A 143 -0.98 6.65 17.61
N GLU A 144 -1.90 6.64 16.65
CA GLU A 144 -3.25 7.20 16.82
C GLU A 144 -4.06 6.46 17.87
N THR A 145 -3.99 5.13 17.88
CA THR A 145 -4.66 4.31 18.90
C THR A 145 -4.06 4.56 20.28
N GLY A 146 -2.74 4.70 20.38
CA GLY A 146 -2.05 5.11 21.61
C GLY A 146 -2.58 6.45 22.13
N TYR A 147 -2.75 7.44 21.26
CA TYR A 147 -3.37 8.72 21.63
C TYR A 147 -4.86 8.60 21.98
N GLY A 148 -5.58 7.66 21.37
CA GLY A 148 -6.98 7.35 21.69
C GLY A 148 -7.15 6.68 23.06
N LEU A 149 -6.15 5.95 23.53
CA LEU A 149 -6.09 5.29 24.83
C LEU A 149 -5.62 6.26 25.93
N ASN A 150 -6.44 7.28 26.20
CA ASN A 150 -6.20 8.20 27.32
C ASN A 150 -6.73 7.61 28.64
N SER A 151 -6.24 8.10 29.79
CA SER A 151 -6.68 7.64 31.13
C SER A 151 -8.21 7.64 31.31
N ARG A 152 -8.90 8.59 30.67
CA ARG A 152 -10.38 8.68 30.67
C ARG A 152 -11.09 7.58 29.88
N ARG A 153 -10.40 6.96 28.92
CA ARG A 153 -10.91 5.88 28.06
C ARG A 153 -10.41 4.50 28.51
N MET A 154 -9.66 4.40 29.61
CA MET A 154 -9.21 3.11 30.17
C MET A 154 -10.36 2.22 30.65
N ARG A 155 -11.57 2.77 30.81
CA ARG A 155 -12.79 2.01 31.13
C ARG A 155 -13.51 1.46 29.90
N THR A 156 -13.07 1.76 28.68
CA THR A 156 -13.64 1.16 27.47
C THR A 156 -13.13 -0.26 27.32
N LEU A 157 -14.02 -1.22 27.08
CA LEU A 157 -13.61 -2.58 26.78
C LEU A 157 -12.74 -2.60 25.50
N PRO A 158 -11.71 -3.47 25.43
CA PRO A 158 -10.85 -3.58 24.25
C PRO A 158 -11.62 -3.85 22.94
N SER A 159 -12.74 -4.59 22.99
CA SER A 159 -13.62 -4.83 21.84
C SER A 159 -14.20 -3.52 21.30
N ASN A 160 -14.82 -2.71 22.16
CA ASN A 160 -15.43 -1.44 21.79
C ASN A 160 -14.40 -0.46 21.24
N PHE A 161 -13.21 -0.42 21.86
CA PHE A 161 -12.12 0.41 21.37
C PHE A 161 -11.64 -0.01 19.98
N LYS A 162 -11.47 -1.31 19.73
CA LYS A 162 -11.12 -1.84 18.40
C LYS A 162 -12.15 -1.44 17.35
N THR A 163 -13.44 -1.58 17.66
CA THR A 163 -14.52 -1.15 16.74
C THR A 163 -14.44 0.34 16.47
N GLN A 164 -14.27 1.20 17.48
CA GLN A 164 -14.12 2.64 17.28
C GLN A 164 -12.92 2.99 16.39
N MET A 165 -11.80 2.30 16.55
CA MET A 165 -10.58 2.55 15.77
C MET A 165 -10.68 2.02 14.34
N PHE A 166 -11.28 0.85 14.17
CA PHE A 166 -11.67 0.33 12.85
C PHE A 166 -12.56 1.33 12.12
N LEU A 167 -13.54 1.89 12.86
CA LEU A 167 -14.43 2.89 12.29
C LEU A 167 -13.67 4.16 11.89
N ARG A 168 -12.92 4.75 12.81
CA ARG A 168 -12.16 5.97 12.53
C ARG A 168 -11.21 5.85 11.34
N THR A 169 -10.50 4.72 11.23
CA THR A 169 -9.48 4.50 10.19
C THR A 169 -10.11 4.35 8.81
N ASN A 170 -11.27 3.70 8.73
CA ASN A 170 -11.97 3.41 7.48
C ASN A 170 -13.09 4.41 7.18
N LYS A 171 -13.04 5.63 7.75
CA LYS A 171 -14.07 6.68 7.59
C LYS A 171 -14.40 7.04 6.15
N THR A 172 -13.53 6.74 5.20
CA THR A 172 -13.71 7.00 3.76
C THR A 172 -14.62 5.98 3.09
N PHE A 173 -14.85 4.82 3.71
CA PHE A 173 -15.62 3.71 3.14
C PHE A 173 -17.10 3.72 3.52
N TRP A 174 -17.55 4.70 4.30
CA TRP A 174 -18.96 4.87 4.61
C TRP A 174 -19.33 6.35 4.68
N GLY A 175 -20.44 6.67 4.02
CA GLY A 175 -21.10 7.96 4.14
C GLY A 175 -22.33 7.88 5.04
N MET A 176 -22.91 9.04 5.32
CA MET A 176 -24.22 9.12 5.97
C MET A 176 -25.30 8.35 5.19
N ALA A 177 -25.19 8.26 3.87
CA ALA A 177 -26.11 7.50 3.03
C ALA A 177 -26.03 5.98 3.30
N ASP A 178 -24.82 5.42 3.41
CA ASP A 178 -24.63 3.99 3.70
C ASP A 178 -25.11 3.65 5.11
N ILE A 179 -24.81 4.52 6.07
CA ILE A 179 -25.29 4.40 7.46
C ILE A 179 -26.82 4.43 7.47
N ASN A 180 -27.44 5.39 6.78
CA ASN A 180 -28.88 5.53 6.75
C ASN A 180 -29.54 4.28 6.13
N ARG A 181 -28.96 3.73 5.05
CA ARG A 181 -29.45 2.48 4.43
C ARG A 181 -29.42 1.30 5.40
N ILE A 182 -28.37 1.18 6.21
CA ILE A 182 -28.25 0.09 7.18
C ILE A 182 -29.30 0.26 8.28
N VAL A 183 -29.42 1.47 8.85
CA VAL A 183 -30.37 1.77 9.93
C VAL A 183 -31.81 1.49 9.48
N THR A 184 -32.23 1.99 8.32
CA THR A 184 -33.57 1.72 7.80
C THR A 184 -33.79 0.24 7.51
N SER A 185 -32.76 -0.48 7.06
CA SER A 185 -32.87 -1.92 6.80
C SER A 185 -32.93 -2.78 8.07
N GLU A 186 -32.48 -2.26 9.21
CA GLU A 186 -32.63 -2.91 10.52
C GLU A 186 -33.99 -2.61 11.14
N GLU A 187 -34.49 -1.37 10.99
CA GLU A 187 -35.86 -0.99 11.36
C GLU A 187 -36.89 -1.86 10.62
N ASP A 188 -36.70 -2.07 9.31
CA ASP A 188 -37.57 -2.95 8.51
C ASP A 188 -37.52 -4.42 8.97
N LYS A 189 -36.39 -4.89 9.50
CA LYS A 189 -36.25 -6.26 10.03
C LYS A 189 -36.90 -6.42 11.40
N GLU A 190 -36.70 -5.47 12.31
CA GLU A 190 -37.37 -5.45 13.61
C GLU A 190 -38.90 -5.33 13.43
N GLN A 191 -39.37 -4.52 12.47
CA GLN A 191 -40.80 -4.43 12.16
C GLN A 191 -41.37 -5.76 11.67
N ASN A 192 -40.62 -6.50 10.86
CA ASN A 192 -41.07 -7.76 10.26
C ASN A 192 -41.01 -8.93 11.26
N ASP A 193 -40.01 -8.98 12.14
CA ASP A 193 -39.94 -9.96 13.23
C ASP A 193 -41.06 -9.71 14.27
N THR A 194 -41.35 -8.44 14.58
CA THR A 194 -42.49 -8.08 15.44
C THR A 194 -43.83 -8.47 14.82
N TYR A 195 -43.95 -8.39 13.49
CA TYR A 195 -45.18 -8.79 12.79
C TYR A 195 -45.38 -10.31 12.73
N ILE A 196 -44.28 -11.08 12.71
CA ILE A 196 -44.33 -12.56 12.73
C ILE A 196 -44.71 -13.06 14.13
N GLU A 197 -44.19 -12.46 15.21
CA GLU A 197 -44.54 -12.84 16.59
C GLU A 197 -45.99 -12.47 16.99
N LEU A 198 -46.65 -11.54 16.30
CA LEU A 198 -48.05 -11.16 16.57
C LEU A 198 -49.09 -11.97 15.78
N VAL A 199 -48.66 -12.86 14.87
CA VAL A 199 -49.53 -13.65 13.98
C VAL A 199 -49.52 -15.15 14.33
N GLU A 200 -48.72 -15.58 15.31
CA GLU A 200 -48.82 -16.91 15.96
C GLU A 200 -49.66 -16.86 17.25
#